data_AF-A0A936UIE8-F1
#
_entry.id   AF-A0A936UIE8-F1
#
_cell.length_a   1.000
_cell.length_b   1.000
_cell.length_c   1.000
_cell.angle_alpha   90.00
_cell.angle_beta   90.00
_cell.angle_gamma   90.00
#
_symmetry.space_group_name_H-M   'P 1'
#
loop_
_entity.id
_entity.type
_entity.pdbx_description
1 polymer ?
#
loop_
_entity_poly.entity_id
_entity_poly.type
_entity_poly.pdbx_seq_one_letter_code
_entity_poly.pdbx_strand_id
1 'polypeptide(L)'
;MHNNSLIKLLRSFSPKEISDFKEFLNSPYFNKKKSVIDLFVYIKKYYPDFTDNALSKKNMHENLFPGKVYNDSNFRVLIHNLHELAKKFITYNDFGNNRIEFDFRQFLGLMSKKQFGYLDKLINKLTGDLENAKIIAEEYNFYRFRLKYENIFSLRNHMLGSSRISWIKLISKKSSIIFHLIII
;
A
#
# COMPACT_ATOMS: atom_id res chain seq x y z
N MET A 1 5.70 -16.62 -23.17
CA MET A 1 5.91 -16.20 -21.76
C MET A 1 5.08 -17.07 -20.80
N HIS A 2 4.96 -18.37 -21.06
CA HIS A 2 3.91 -19.19 -20.41
C HIS A 2 4.25 -19.68 -19.00
N ASN A 3 5.44 -19.32 -18.46
CA ASN A 3 5.85 -19.56 -17.07
C ASN A 3 6.49 -18.29 -16.45
N ASN A 4 5.88 -17.14 -16.67
CA ASN A 4 6.38 -15.86 -16.16
C ASN A 4 5.60 -15.45 -14.92
N SER A 5 6.27 -15.20 -13.80
CA SER A 5 5.69 -14.74 -12.54
C SER A 5 4.75 -13.55 -12.71
N LEU A 6 5.04 -12.66 -13.68
CA LEU A 6 4.14 -11.57 -14.06
C LEU A 6 2.75 -12.06 -14.48
N ILE A 7 2.66 -13.05 -15.37
CA ILE A 7 1.37 -13.56 -15.87
C ILE A 7 0.61 -14.25 -14.74
N LYS A 8 1.31 -15.03 -13.90
CA LYS A 8 0.69 -15.63 -12.71
C LYS A 8 0.08 -14.57 -11.79
N LEU A 9 0.78 -13.45 -11.60
CA LEU A 9 0.30 -12.34 -10.80
C LEU A 9 -0.91 -11.64 -11.45
N LEU A 10 -0.83 -11.32 -12.73
CA LEU A 10 -1.95 -10.65 -13.45
C LEU A 10 -3.20 -11.53 -13.54
N ARG A 11 -3.06 -12.86 -13.59
CA ARG A 11 -4.20 -13.80 -13.50
C ARG A 11 -4.93 -13.73 -12.16
N SER A 12 -4.25 -13.36 -11.09
CA SER A 12 -4.88 -13.22 -9.77
C SER A 12 -5.73 -11.96 -9.63
N PHE A 13 -5.60 -11.01 -10.57
CA PHE A 13 -6.35 -9.76 -10.52
C PHE A 13 -7.77 -10.00 -11.01
N SER A 14 -8.74 -9.42 -10.31
CA SER A 14 -10.12 -9.29 -10.78
C SER A 14 -10.20 -8.37 -12.02
N PRO A 15 -11.31 -8.40 -12.77
CA PRO A 15 -11.51 -7.48 -13.90
C PRO A 15 -11.39 -6.00 -13.48
N LYS A 16 -11.86 -5.67 -12.27
CA LYS A 16 -11.72 -4.33 -11.70
C LYS A 16 -10.25 -3.99 -11.44
N GLU A 17 -9.49 -4.87 -10.80
CA GLU A 17 -8.06 -4.66 -10.54
C GLU A 17 -7.22 -4.55 -11.82
N ILE A 18 -7.59 -5.24 -12.90
CA ILE A 18 -6.95 -5.04 -14.21
C ILE A 18 -7.19 -3.62 -14.74
N SER A 19 -8.39 -3.08 -14.55
CA SER A 19 -8.72 -1.69 -14.91
C SER A 19 -7.96 -0.70 -14.03
N ASP A 20 -8.04 -0.86 -12.71
CA ASP A 20 -7.37 0.01 -11.74
C ASP A 20 -5.85 -0.02 -11.89
N PHE A 21 -5.28 -1.19 -12.21
CA PHE A 21 -3.85 -1.32 -12.48
C PHE A 21 -3.45 -0.54 -13.74
N LYS A 22 -4.32 -0.47 -14.76
CA LYS A 22 -4.10 0.40 -15.92
C LYS A 22 -3.99 1.87 -15.48
N GLU A 23 -4.87 2.33 -14.61
CA GLU A 23 -4.86 3.71 -14.10
C GLU A 23 -3.61 3.97 -13.26
N PHE A 24 -3.24 3.03 -12.39
CA PHE A 24 -2.01 3.07 -11.60
C PHE A 24 -0.76 3.22 -12.49
N LEU A 25 -0.68 2.46 -13.58
CA LEU A 25 0.44 2.55 -14.53
C LEU A 25 0.49 3.88 -15.30
N ASN A 26 -0.66 4.53 -15.50
CA ASN A 26 -0.75 5.85 -16.13
C ASN A 26 -0.48 6.99 -15.15
N SER A 27 -0.43 6.72 -13.84
CA SER A 27 -0.11 7.74 -12.85
C SER A 27 1.38 8.15 -12.93
N PRO A 28 1.67 9.45 -13.17
CA PRO A 28 3.05 9.94 -13.26
C PRO A 28 3.81 9.83 -11.93
N TYR A 29 3.09 9.63 -10.82
CA TYR A 29 3.67 9.38 -9.50
C TYR A 29 4.28 7.97 -9.40
N PHE A 30 3.68 6.98 -10.05
CA PHE A 30 4.12 5.58 -9.96
C PHE A 30 4.99 5.14 -11.14
N ASN A 31 4.72 5.66 -12.33
CA ASN A 31 5.43 5.27 -13.55
C ASN A 31 5.57 6.45 -14.51
N LYS A 32 6.77 6.59 -15.08
CA LYS A 32 7.07 7.57 -16.14
C LYS A 32 7.41 6.92 -17.49
N LYS A 33 7.53 5.59 -17.52
CA LYS A 33 7.97 4.84 -18.71
C LYS A 33 6.75 4.43 -19.54
N LYS A 34 6.55 5.11 -20.66
CA LYS A 34 5.47 4.79 -21.62
C LYS A 34 5.52 3.33 -22.11
N SER A 35 6.73 2.83 -22.39
CA SER A 35 6.92 1.45 -22.85
C SER A 35 6.36 0.38 -21.90
N VAL A 36 6.35 0.64 -20.59
CA VAL A 36 5.77 -0.29 -19.59
C VAL A 36 4.24 -0.29 -19.68
N ILE A 37 3.64 0.88 -19.92
CA ILE A 37 2.20 1.04 -20.14
C ILE A 37 1.81 0.32 -21.44
N ASP A 38 2.56 0.55 -22.53
CA ASP A 38 2.31 -0.06 -23.83
C ASP A 38 2.37 -1.60 -23.74
N LEU A 39 3.37 -2.14 -23.02
CA LEU A 39 3.46 -3.57 -22.75
C LEU A 39 2.22 -4.10 -22.02
N PHE A 40 1.76 -3.42 -20.96
CA PHE A 40 0.56 -3.85 -20.26
C PHE A 40 -0.70 -3.76 -21.13
N VAL A 41 -0.86 -2.68 -21.88
CA VAL A 41 -2.01 -2.48 -22.80
C VAL A 41 -2.04 -3.57 -23.88
N TYR A 42 -0.88 -4.03 -24.34
CA TYR A 42 -0.80 -5.18 -25.23
C TYR A 42 -1.21 -6.48 -24.53
N ILE A 43 -0.59 -6.80 -23.38
CA ILE A 43 -0.80 -8.07 -22.68
C ILE A 43 -2.25 -8.23 -22.19
N LYS A 44 -2.88 -7.16 -21.68
CA LYS A 44 -4.23 -7.24 -21.10
C LYS A 44 -5.32 -7.63 -22.09
N LYS A 45 -5.08 -7.52 -23.40
CA LYS A 45 -6.02 -7.98 -24.44
C LYS A 45 -6.30 -9.48 -24.36
N TYR A 46 -5.41 -10.22 -23.71
CA TYR A 46 -5.46 -11.66 -23.55
C TYR A 46 -5.86 -12.09 -22.12
N TYR A 47 -6.29 -11.15 -21.26
CA TYR A 47 -6.88 -11.48 -19.95
C TYR A 47 -8.23 -12.20 -20.16
N PRO A 48 -8.58 -13.21 -19.34
CA PRO A 48 -7.88 -13.68 -18.14
C PRO A 48 -6.83 -14.76 -18.38
N ASP A 49 -6.87 -15.44 -19.53
CA ASP A 49 -6.11 -16.69 -19.69
C ASP A 49 -4.64 -16.46 -20.01
N PHE A 50 -4.29 -15.42 -20.76
CA PHE A 50 -2.91 -15.10 -21.18
C PHE A 50 -2.17 -16.29 -21.82
N THR A 51 -2.89 -17.12 -22.58
CA THR A 51 -2.37 -18.33 -23.23
C THR A 51 -1.98 -18.11 -24.69
N ASP A 52 -2.30 -16.96 -25.27
CA ASP A 52 -2.07 -16.68 -26.69
C ASP A 52 -0.57 -16.61 -27.05
N ASN A 53 -0.19 -17.21 -28.18
CA ASN A 53 1.17 -17.21 -28.72
C ASN A 53 1.68 -15.79 -29.04
N ALA A 54 0.79 -14.82 -29.23
CA ALA A 54 1.10 -13.40 -29.35
C ALA A 54 1.80 -12.83 -28.11
N LEU A 55 1.74 -13.51 -26.96
CA LEU A 55 2.47 -13.19 -25.73
C LEU A 55 3.90 -13.79 -25.69
N SER A 56 4.42 -14.32 -26.80
CA SER A 56 5.84 -14.61 -26.92
C SER A 56 6.65 -13.30 -26.90
N LYS A 57 7.85 -13.31 -26.30
CA LYS A 57 8.66 -12.08 -26.18
C LYS A 57 8.95 -11.43 -27.52
N LYS A 58 9.26 -12.25 -28.55
CA LYS A 58 9.53 -11.77 -29.91
C LYS A 58 8.29 -11.12 -30.51
N ASN A 59 7.12 -11.77 -30.43
CA ASN A 59 5.87 -11.23 -31.00
C ASN A 59 5.47 -9.91 -30.33
N MET A 60 5.56 -9.84 -29.00
CA MET A 60 5.28 -8.59 -28.29
C MET A 60 6.28 -7.50 -28.63
N HIS A 61 7.57 -7.81 -28.73
CA HIS A 61 8.57 -6.82 -29.10
C HIS A 61 8.30 -6.27 -30.50
N GLU A 62 8.02 -7.13 -31.48
CA GLU A 62 7.72 -6.70 -32.85
C GLU A 62 6.51 -5.76 -32.89
N ASN A 63 5.46 -6.08 -32.12
CA ASN A 63 4.28 -5.22 -32.02
C ASN A 63 4.54 -3.89 -31.31
N LEU A 64 5.34 -3.90 -30.24
CA LEU A 64 5.60 -2.71 -29.42
C LEU A 64 6.67 -1.79 -30.03
N PHE A 65 7.60 -2.36 -30.80
CA PHE A 65 8.77 -1.69 -31.35
C PHE A 65 9.02 -2.11 -32.80
N PRO A 66 8.07 -1.83 -33.72
CA PRO A 66 8.17 -2.27 -35.11
C PRO A 66 9.45 -1.75 -35.76
N GLY A 67 10.14 -2.62 -36.49
CA GLY A 67 11.39 -2.30 -37.19
C GLY A 67 12.63 -2.14 -36.29
N LYS A 68 12.52 -2.37 -34.97
CA LYS A 68 13.69 -2.39 -34.08
C LYS A 68 14.24 -3.80 -33.91
N VAL A 69 15.57 -3.92 -33.86
CA VAL A 69 16.23 -5.21 -33.60
C VAL A 69 15.85 -5.72 -32.21
N TYR A 70 15.38 -6.96 -32.15
CA TYR A 70 15.01 -7.62 -30.89
C TYR A 70 16.22 -7.74 -29.95
N ASN A 71 16.14 -7.08 -28.79
CA ASN A 71 17.10 -7.23 -27.70
C ASN A 71 16.42 -7.89 -26.49
N ASP A 72 16.72 -9.17 -26.26
CA ASP A 72 16.12 -9.95 -25.17
C ASP A 72 16.45 -9.38 -23.78
N SER A 73 17.62 -8.75 -23.60
CA SER A 73 17.98 -8.12 -22.32
C SER A 73 17.08 -6.93 -22.01
N ASN A 74 16.93 -6.01 -22.96
CA ASN A 74 16.06 -4.84 -22.81
C ASN A 74 14.61 -5.25 -22.58
N PHE A 75 14.15 -6.27 -23.31
CA PHE A 75 12.77 -6.74 -23.19
C PHE A 75 12.52 -7.45 -21.85
N ARG A 76 13.49 -8.21 -21.32
CA ARG A 76 13.42 -8.75 -19.95
C ARG A 76 13.33 -7.65 -18.91
N VAL A 77 14.11 -6.58 -19.05
CA VAL A 77 14.03 -5.40 -18.15
C VAL A 77 12.65 -4.76 -18.22
N LEU A 78 12.05 -4.65 -19.41
CA LEU A 78 10.71 -4.11 -19.58
C LEU A 78 9.65 -4.95 -18.84
N ILE A 79 9.68 -6.27 -19.02
CA ILE A 79 8.82 -7.22 -18.30
C ILE A 79 9.03 -7.12 -16.79
N HIS A 80 10.29 -7.06 -16.34
CA HIS A 80 10.63 -6.92 -14.92
C HIS A 80 10.03 -5.64 -14.34
N ASN A 81 10.18 -4.49 -15.02
CA ASN A 81 9.59 -3.23 -14.57
C ASN A 81 8.06 -3.32 -14.43
N LEU A 82 7.38 -3.96 -15.39
CA LEU A 82 5.92 -4.17 -15.29
C LEU A 82 5.57 -5.06 -14.10
N HIS A 83 6.36 -6.11 -13.83
CA HIS A 83 6.17 -7.01 -12.71
C HIS A 83 6.35 -6.31 -11.36
N GLU A 84 7.38 -5.46 -11.21
CA GLU A 84 7.57 -4.65 -10.00
C GLU A 84 6.39 -3.68 -9.78
N LEU A 85 5.86 -3.08 -10.85
CA LEU A 85 4.69 -2.21 -10.74
C LEU A 85 3.42 -2.99 -10.36
N ALA A 86 3.24 -4.21 -10.86
CA ALA A 86 2.12 -5.06 -10.48
C ALA A 86 2.17 -5.43 -8.99
N LYS A 87 3.35 -5.80 -8.47
CA LYS A 87 3.54 -6.02 -7.02
C LYS A 87 3.26 -4.76 -6.22
N LYS A 88 3.77 -3.61 -6.66
CA LYS A 88 3.54 -2.32 -6.00
C LYS A 88 2.06 -1.95 -5.99
N PHE A 89 1.33 -2.21 -7.07
CA PHE A 89 -0.11 -1.99 -7.14
C PHE A 89 -0.86 -2.80 -6.09
N ILE A 90 -0.54 -4.09 -5.94
CA ILE A 90 -1.14 -4.94 -4.88
C ILE A 90 -0.89 -4.32 -3.51
N THR A 91 0.35 -3.92 -3.22
CA THR A 91 0.67 -3.29 -1.93
C THR A 91 -0.14 -2.01 -1.71
N TYR A 92 -0.31 -1.16 -2.73
CA TYR A 92 -1.10 0.06 -2.62
C TYR A 92 -2.59 -0.23 -2.45
N ASN A 93 -3.12 -1.22 -3.17
CA ASN A 93 -4.51 -1.62 -3.09
C ASN A 93 -4.82 -2.22 -1.70
N ASP A 94 -4.00 -3.16 -1.24
CA ASP A 94 -4.09 -3.77 0.08
C ASP A 94 -3.98 -2.73 1.20
N PHE A 95 -2.99 -1.86 1.12
CA PHE A 95 -2.81 -0.77 2.08
C PHE A 95 -4.01 0.19 2.13
N GLY A 96 -4.59 0.52 0.97
CA GLY A 96 -5.80 1.34 0.90
C GLY A 96 -7.04 0.65 1.47
N ASN A 97 -7.11 -0.68 1.38
CA ASN A 97 -8.20 -1.49 1.93
C ASN A 97 -8.07 -1.72 3.44
N ASN A 98 -6.83 -1.74 3.97
CA ASN A 98 -6.59 -1.80 5.41
C ASN A 98 -6.73 -0.42 6.06
N ARG A 99 -7.97 -0.04 6.35
CA ARG A 99 -8.32 1.28 6.90
C ARG A 99 -7.53 1.66 8.16
N ILE A 100 -7.29 0.72 9.06
CA ILE A 100 -6.60 1.00 10.33
C ILE A 100 -5.13 1.33 10.09
N GLU A 101 -4.43 0.50 9.31
CA GLU A 101 -3.03 0.75 8.97
C GLU A 101 -2.89 2.02 8.10
N PHE A 102 -3.85 2.29 7.21
CA PHE A 102 -3.90 3.53 6.44
C PHE A 102 -3.98 4.78 7.32
N ASP A 103 -4.98 4.83 8.21
CA ASP A 103 -5.18 5.94 9.14
C ASP A 103 -3.97 6.09 10.10
N PHE A 104 -3.37 4.97 10.52
CA PHE A 104 -2.18 4.98 11.39
C PHE A 104 -0.95 5.57 10.67
N ARG A 105 -0.71 5.22 9.40
CA ARG A 105 0.36 5.85 8.60
C ARG A 105 0.08 7.33 8.34
N GLN A 106 -1.18 7.71 8.14
CA GLN A 106 -1.56 9.12 8.05
C GLN A 106 -1.22 9.87 9.33
N PHE A 107 -1.51 9.27 10.51
CA PHE A 107 -1.13 9.82 11.81
C PHE A 107 0.38 10.05 11.90
N LEU A 108 1.20 9.04 11.59
CA LEU A 108 2.67 9.19 11.60
C LEU A 108 3.17 10.26 10.62
N GLY A 109 2.57 10.32 9.42
CA GLY A 109 2.89 11.33 8.43
C GLY A 109 2.61 12.74 8.94
N LEU A 110 1.40 13.00 9.44
CA LEU A 110 1.01 14.30 9.99
C LEU A 110 1.85 14.69 11.22
N MET A 111 2.15 13.72 12.09
CA MET A 111 3.05 13.91 13.22
C MET A 111 4.44 14.37 12.78
N SER A 112 5.05 13.70 11.81
CA SER A 112 6.37 14.06 11.28
C SER A 112 6.41 15.48 10.67
N LYS A 113 5.25 15.95 10.17
CA LYS A 113 5.07 17.29 9.61
C LYS A 113 4.55 18.32 10.61
N LYS A 114 4.44 17.93 11.90
CA LYS A 114 3.95 18.78 13.00
C LYS A 114 2.53 19.34 12.77
N GLN A 115 1.71 18.63 11.99
CA GLN A 115 0.35 19.04 11.63
C GLN A 115 -0.65 18.63 12.72
N PHE A 116 -0.48 19.16 13.92
CA PHE A 116 -1.18 18.68 15.11
C PHE A 116 -2.69 18.92 15.09
N GLY A 117 -3.16 19.98 14.43
CA GLY A 117 -4.60 20.30 14.35
C GLY A 117 -5.45 19.23 13.66
N TYR A 118 -4.83 18.32 12.90
CA TYR A 118 -5.53 17.22 12.22
C TYR A 118 -5.55 15.91 13.04
N LEU A 119 -4.77 15.83 14.12
CA LEU A 119 -4.55 14.56 14.83
C LEU A 119 -5.70 14.18 15.73
N ASP A 120 -6.37 15.15 16.34
CA ASP A 120 -7.42 14.94 17.34
C ASP A 120 -8.55 14.07 16.80
N LYS A 121 -9.04 14.44 15.60
CA LYS A 121 -10.08 13.69 14.90
C LYS A 121 -9.60 12.31 14.46
N LEU A 122 -8.35 12.22 13.99
CA LEU A 122 -7.76 10.98 13.50
C LEU A 122 -7.51 9.97 14.62
N ILE A 123 -7.03 10.40 15.79
CA ILE A 123 -6.82 9.56 16.98
C ILE A 123 -8.17 9.01 17.48
N ASN A 124 -9.20 9.86 17.54
CA ASN A 124 -10.53 9.42 17.96
C ASN A 124 -11.11 8.38 16.99
N LYS A 125 -10.95 8.59 15.68
CA LYS A 125 -11.33 7.63 14.64
C LYS A 125 -10.58 6.31 14.80
N LEU A 126 -9.24 6.34 14.87
CA LEU A 126 -8.39 5.17 15.03
C LEU A 126 -8.73 4.37 16.30
N THR A 127 -8.98 5.06 17.42
CA THR A 127 -9.33 4.40 18.68
C THR A 127 -10.67 3.67 18.56
N GLY A 128 -11.68 4.31 17.97
CA GLY A 128 -12.98 3.68 17.75
C GLY A 128 -12.93 2.54 16.75
N ASP A 129 -12.19 2.68 15.65
CA ASP A 129 -12.03 1.62 14.64
C ASP A 129 -11.31 0.40 15.25
N LEU A 130 -10.29 0.61 16.09
CA LEU A 130 -9.58 -0.46 16.81
C LEU A 130 -10.49 -1.18 17.84
N GLU A 131 -11.34 -0.46 18.56
CA GLU A 131 -12.28 -1.03 19.54
C GLU A 131 -13.37 -1.87 18.85
N ASN A 132 -13.86 -1.43 17.69
CA ASN A 132 -14.96 -2.10 16.97
C ASN A 132 -14.52 -3.30 16.14
N ALA A 133 -13.28 -3.30 15.62
CA ALA A 133 -12.86 -4.26 14.60
C ALA A 133 -12.67 -5.70 15.09
N LYS A 134 -12.95 -6.04 16.36
CA LYS A 134 -12.74 -7.38 16.97
C LYS A 134 -11.39 -7.99 16.55
N ILE A 135 -10.37 -7.14 16.43
CA ILE A 135 -9.05 -7.52 15.95
C ILE A 135 -8.50 -8.58 16.90
N ILE A 136 -7.87 -9.62 16.37
CA ILE A 136 -7.17 -10.63 17.17
C ILE A 136 -6.30 -9.88 18.18
N ALA A 137 -6.39 -10.26 19.46
CA ALA A 137 -5.83 -9.46 20.56
C ALA A 137 -4.38 -9.02 20.31
N GLU A 138 -3.58 -9.81 19.60
CA GLU A 138 -2.20 -9.52 19.21
C GLU A 138 -2.04 -8.30 18.29
N GLU A 139 -2.80 -8.20 17.19
CA GLU A 139 -2.73 -7.07 16.26
C GLU A 139 -3.26 -5.78 16.91
N TYR A 140 -4.35 -5.89 17.68
CA TYR A 140 -4.87 -4.78 18.47
C TYR A 140 -3.81 -4.26 19.47
N ASN A 141 -3.19 -5.17 20.22
CA ASN A 141 -2.16 -4.84 21.19
C ASN A 141 -0.91 -4.24 20.52
N PHE A 142 -0.54 -4.72 19.34
CA PHE A 142 0.57 -4.16 18.55
C PHE A 142 0.30 -2.71 18.13
N TYR A 143 -0.87 -2.40 17.54
CA TYR A 143 -1.21 -1.03 17.14
C TYR A 143 -1.35 -0.09 18.34
N ARG A 144 -1.93 -0.57 19.44
CA ARG A 144 -2.03 0.19 20.70
C ARG A 144 -0.66 0.50 21.29
N PHE A 145 0.23 -0.47 21.34
CA PHE A 145 1.62 -0.27 21.77
C PHE A 145 2.29 0.78 20.90
N ARG A 146 2.19 0.66 19.57
CA ARG A 146 2.82 1.58 18.62
C ARG A 146 2.31 3.02 18.77
N LEU A 147 0.99 3.22 18.90
CA LEU A 147 0.40 4.53 19.20
C LEU A 147 0.92 5.12 20.52
N LYS A 148 1.00 4.30 21.58
CA LYS A 148 1.48 4.74 22.90
C LYS A 148 2.96 5.16 22.86
N TYR A 149 3.82 4.35 22.25
CA TYR A 149 5.26 4.63 22.20
C TYR A 149 5.61 5.84 21.33
N GLU A 150 5.01 5.96 20.14
CA GLU A 150 5.26 7.10 19.23
C GLU A 150 4.74 8.41 19.82
N ASN A 151 3.60 8.37 20.51
CA ASN A 151 3.07 9.55 21.17
C ASN A 151 3.93 9.96 22.38
N ILE A 152 4.34 9.00 23.22
CA ILE A 152 5.22 9.29 24.37
C ILE A 152 6.60 9.80 23.93
N PHE A 153 7.21 9.22 22.90
CA PHE A 153 8.52 9.63 22.39
C PHE A 153 8.48 11.02 21.75
N SER A 154 7.48 11.30 20.91
CA SER A 154 7.33 12.61 20.27
C SER A 154 6.96 13.73 21.26
N LEU A 155 6.17 13.43 22.28
CA LEU A 155 5.86 14.36 23.36
C LEU A 155 7.08 14.63 24.25
N ARG A 156 7.88 13.61 24.59
CA ARG A 156 9.11 13.76 25.39
C ARG A 156 10.10 14.72 24.74
N ASN A 157 10.18 14.74 23.41
CA ASN A 157 11.05 15.65 22.67
C ASN A 157 10.48 17.08 22.50
N HIS A 158 9.23 17.34 22.94
CA HIS A 158 8.52 18.60 22.69
C HIS A 158 7.83 19.19 23.94
N MET A 159 8.13 18.70 25.16
CA MET A 159 7.55 19.20 26.41
C MET A 159 8.08 20.60 26.79
N LEU A 160 7.56 21.64 26.12
CA LEU A 160 7.38 23.00 26.64
C LEU A 160 6.04 23.53 26.09
N GLY A 161 4.94 23.31 26.83
CA GLY A 161 3.61 23.84 26.49
C GLY A 161 2.44 23.14 27.21
N SER A 162 1.76 23.87 28.09
CA SER A 162 0.80 23.40 29.11
C SER A 162 -0.54 22.84 28.61
N SER A 163 -0.88 22.98 27.32
CA SER A 163 -2.15 22.50 26.75
C SER A 163 -2.16 21.01 26.37
N ARG A 164 -1.03 20.30 26.47
CA ARG A 164 -0.88 18.90 25.97
C ARG A 164 -0.93 17.80 27.02
N ILE A 165 -0.92 18.13 28.30
CA ILE A 165 -1.01 17.15 29.41
C ILE A 165 -2.38 16.43 29.42
N SER A 166 -3.42 17.06 28.88
CA SER A 166 -4.75 16.46 28.72
C SER A 166 -4.74 15.24 27.76
N TRP A 167 -3.92 15.27 26.71
CA TRP A 167 -3.83 14.23 25.67
C TRP A 167 -3.26 12.91 26.21
N ILE A 168 -2.23 13.00 27.06
CA ILE A 168 -1.64 11.85 27.74
C ILE A 168 -2.65 11.24 28.71
N LYS A 169 -3.38 12.08 29.45
CA LYS A 169 -4.45 11.62 30.35
C LYS A 169 -5.62 10.98 29.60
N LEU A 170 -5.95 11.44 28.39
CA LEU A 170 -7.06 10.88 27.60
C LEU A 170 -6.71 9.49 27.06
N ILE A 171 -5.49 9.33 26.53
CA ILE A 171 -5.00 8.04 26.02
C ILE A 171 -4.71 7.08 27.17
N SER A 172 -4.18 7.56 28.30
CA SER A 172 -3.99 6.72 29.50
C SER A 172 -5.33 6.32 30.16
N LYS A 173 -6.32 7.22 30.25
CA LYS A 173 -7.68 6.88 30.73
C LYS A 173 -8.40 5.90 29.81
N LYS A 174 -8.36 6.10 28.49
CA LYS A 174 -8.93 5.13 27.53
C LYS A 174 -8.11 3.85 27.40
N SER A 175 -6.90 3.81 27.96
CA SER A 175 -6.11 2.58 28.16
C SER A 175 -6.38 1.90 29.50
N SER A 176 -6.91 2.63 30.50
CA SER A 176 -7.18 2.10 31.83
C SER A 176 -8.43 1.23 31.94
N ILE A 177 -9.28 1.16 30.90
CA ILE A 177 -10.43 0.26 30.88
C ILE A 177 -10.02 -1.22 30.74
N ILE A 178 -8.75 -1.53 30.46
CA ILE A 178 -8.22 -2.90 30.57
C ILE A 178 -6.86 -2.88 31.29
N PHE A 179 -6.86 -2.40 32.54
CA PHE A 179 -5.80 -2.75 33.50
C PHE A 179 -6.09 -4.11 34.19
N HIS A 180 -7.20 -4.78 33.86
CA HIS A 180 -7.66 -6.02 34.50
C HIS A 180 -7.42 -7.31 33.70
N LEU A 181 -6.66 -7.30 32.60
CA LEU A 181 -6.30 -8.53 31.86
C LEU A 181 -4.79 -8.76 31.71
N ILE A 182 -3.95 -8.09 32.51
CA ILE A 182 -2.50 -8.39 32.62
C ILE A 182 -2.12 -8.59 34.11
N ILE A 183 -3.02 -9.24 34.86
CA ILE A 183 -2.67 -9.96 36.10
C ILE A 183 -3.46 -11.27 36.09
N ILE A 184 -3.09 -12.19 35.19
CA ILE A 184 -2.95 -13.65 35.42
C ILE A 184 -1.82 -14.11 34.52
#